data_AF-A0A1B2YZX7-F1
#
_entry.id   AF-A0A1B2YZX7-F1
#
_cell.length_a   1.000
_cell.length_b   1.000
_cell.length_c   1.000
_cell.angle_alpha   90.00
_cell.angle_beta   90.00
_cell.angle_gamma   90.00
#
_symmetry.space_group_name_H-M   'P 1'
#
loop_
_entity.id
_entity.type
_entity.pdbx_description
1 polymer ?
#
loop_
_entity_poly.entity_id
_entity_poly.type
_entity_poly.pdbx_seq_one_letter_code
_entity_poly.pdbx_strand_id
1 'polypeptide(L)'
;MSRDNAISLAFRFYRRHTALPNFWYVLFIVGTSGLLETLPILLSLPLIKSIYEGSEFIAIQNIKLPLITYTMILGVVLIIRFALGYYSQFLNASIRITLLSDFRAHKSASERQNQKLDFGKSVQGLNFLFIGWSQVFPGIIYAAIGTILSPVFGGITLLIVMLWSVCLKMVKSKQDSWSNKVHSSQTALEEGDSKDVDLWKDSKFGAAKWDSVNKNLRELIVISTLITSLMISYHLNVLTGMDSLFIVVIFLRGLQQLFTGYIMSQQLSSLKSFLIKGLTI
;
A
#
# COMPACT_ATOMS: atom_id res chain seq x y z
N MET A 1 23.52 16.37 -0.62
CA MET A 1 22.25 16.09 0.10
C MET A 1 22.20 14.61 0.43
N SER A 2 21.94 14.25 1.70
CA SER A 2 21.84 12.85 2.13
C SER A 2 20.89 12.05 1.23
N ARG A 3 21.35 10.88 0.76
CA ARG A 3 20.59 9.88 0.00
C ARG A 3 19.52 9.18 0.85
N ASP A 4 19.06 9.78 1.94
CA ASP A 4 18.07 9.14 2.81
C ASP A 4 16.75 8.91 2.07
N ASN A 5 16.33 7.64 2.04
CA ASN A 5 15.04 7.21 1.53
C ASN A 5 13.92 7.79 2.42
N ALA A 6 12.78 8.19 1.85
CA ALA A 6 11.64 8.73 2.58
C ALA A 6 11.14 7.79 3.70
N ILE A 7 11.25 6.47 3.50
CA ILE A 7 10.95 5.47 4.53
C ILE A 7 11.90 5.59 5.73
N SER A 8 13.21 5.74 5.48
CA SER A 8 14.22 5.93 6.54
C SER A 8 13.96 7.24 7.29
N LEU A 9 13.60 8.31 6.59
CA LEU A 9 13.28 9.59 7.19
C LEU A 9 12.03 9.52 8.08
N ALA A 10 10.96 8.85 7.62
CA ALA A 10 9.76 8.62 8.42
C ALA A 10 10.06 7.80 9.68
N PHE A 11 10.90 6.77 9.57
CA PHE A 11 11.34 5.98 10.70
C PHE A 11 12.13 6.79 11.73
N ARG A 12 13.07 7.63 11.27
CA ARG A 12 13.82 8.55 12.13
C ARG A 12 12.91 9.57 12.81
N PHE A 13 11.92 10.10 12.07
CA PHE A 13 10.94 11.04 12.59
C PHE A 13 10.10 10.40 13.69
N TYR A 14 9.63 9.16 13.49
CA TYR A 14 8.93 8.40 14.53
C TYR A 14 9.80 8.21 15.79
N ARG A 15 11.04 7.75 15.60
CA ARG A 15 11.95 7.43 16.72
C ARG A 15 12.35 8.63 17.58
N ARG A 16 12.25 9.85 17.07
CA ARG A 16 12.53 11.06 17.87
C ARG A 16 11.47 11.36 18.93
N HIS A 17 10.27 10.82 18.79
CA HIS A 17 9.16 11.10 19.69
C HIS A 17 9.02 9.94 20.68
N THR A 18 9.63 10.09 21.85
CA THR A 18 9.70 9.05 22.90
C THR A 18 8.35 8.72 23.53
N ALA A 19 7.36 9.62 23.44
CA ALA A 19 6.01 9.42 23.92
C ALA A 19 5.18 8.43 23.07
N LEU A 20 5.72 7.97 21.94
CA LEU A 20 5.03 7.05 21.05
C LEU A 20 5.23 5.58 21.45
N PRO A 21 4.26 4.69 21.14
CA PRO A 21 4.42 3.25 21.31
C PRO A 21 5.62 2.70 20.54
N ASN A 22 6.09 1.51 20.91
CA ASN A 22 7.18 0.86 20.19
C ASN A 22 6.84 0.70 18.69
N PHE A 23 7.71 1.22 17.81
CA PHE A 23 7.48 1.21 16.37
C PHE A 23 7.29 -0.20 15.79
N TRP A 24 8.06 -1.19 16.26
CA TRP A 24 7.94 -2.57 15.78
C TRP A 24 6.62 -3.21 16.20
N TYR A 25 6.15 -2.89 17.41
CA TYR A 25 4.82 -3.29 17.86
C TYR A 25 3.73 -2.70 16.95
N VAL A 26 3.82 -1.41 16.62
CA VAL A 26 2.88 -0.76 15.68
C VAL A 26 2.91 -1.44 14.32
N LEU A 27 4.11 -1.69 13.75
CA LEU A 27 4.24 -2.39 12.47
C LEU A 27 3.66 -3.80 12.51
N PHE A 28 3.85 -4.53 13.60
CA PHE A 28 3.31 -5.88 13.76
C PHE A 28 1.78 -5.85 13.77
N ILE A 29 1.17 -4.98 14.57
CA ILE A 29 -0.29 -4.83 14.65
C ILE A 29 -0.88 -4.38 13.30
N VAL A 30 -0.28 -3.38 12.67
CA VAL A 30 -0.75 -2.83 11.40
C VAL A 30 -0.60 -3.86 10.25
N GLY A 31 0.51 -4.60 10.22
CA GLY A 31 0.75 -5.66 9.23
C GLY A 31 -0.20 -6.85 9.41
N THR A 32 -0.36 -7.34 10.64
CA THR A 32 -1.30 -8.45 10.94
C THR A 32 -2.74 -8.07 10.69
N SER A 33 -3.13 -6.83 11.01
CA SER A 33 -4.45 -6.29 10.66
C SER A 33 -4.70 -6.28 9.16
N GLY A 34 -3.71 -5.87 8.35
CA GLY A 34 -3.82 -5.89 6.88
C GLY A 34 -3.92 -7.31 6.29
N LEU A 35 -3.28 -8.29 6.92
CA LEU A 35 -3.45 -9.71 6.56
C LEU A 35 -4.87 -10.17 6.86
N LEU A 36 -5.37 -9.92 8.07
CA LEU A 36 -6.71 -10.32 8.45
C LEU A 36 -7.81 -9.59 7.68
N GLU A 37 -7.54 -8.43 7.08
CA GLU A 37 -8.52 -7.73 6.24
C GLU A 37 -8.98 -8.59 5.06
N THR A 38 -8.05 -9.31 4.45
CA THR A 38 -8.27 -10.08 3.23
C THR A 38 -8.58 -11.56 3.52
N LEU A 39 -8.03 -12.10 4.60
CA LEU A 39 -8.13 -13.53 4.92
C LEU A 39 -9.58 -14.08 4.99
N PRO A 40 -10.55 -13.44 5.66
CA PRO A 40 -11.92 -13.96 5.73
C PRO A 40 -12.60 -13.99 4.36
N ILE A 41 -12.30 -13.03 3.47
CA ILE A 41 -12.87 -12.98 2.12
C ILE A 41 -12.38 -14.19 1.33
N LEU A 42 -11.08 -14.48 1.39
CA LEU A 42 -10.50 -15.65 0.74
C LEU A 42 -11.09 -16.94 1.29
N LEU A 43 -11.13 -17.09 2.62
CA LEU A 43 -11.67 -18.27 3.28
C LEU A 43 -13.18 -18.43 3.07
N SER A 44 -13.90 -17.39 2.61
CA SER A 44 -15.31 -17.51 2.23
C SER A 44 -15.51 -18.23 0.88
N LEU A 45 -14.50 -18.26 0.00
CA LEU A 45 -14.64 -18.88 -1.33
C LEU A 45 -14.91 -20.40 -1.27
N PRO A 46 -14.18 -21.21 -0.47
CA PRO A 46 -14.50 -22.63 -0.31
C PRO A 46 -15.89 -22.88 0.33
N LEU A 47 -16.34 -21.95 1.19
CA LEU A 47 -17.67 -22.00 1.78
C LEU A 47 -18.75 -21.78 0.70
N ILE A 48 -18.62 -20.73 -0.10
CA ILE A 48 -19.55 -20.42 -1.20
C ILE A 48 -19.63 -21.60 -2.17
N LYS A 49 -18.50 -22.21 -2.54
CA LYS A 49 -18.44 -23.42 -3.36
C LYS A 49 -19.31 -24.53 -2.80
N SER A 50 -19.08 -24.87 -1.53
CA SER A 50 -19.70 -26.03 -0.91
C SER A 50 -21.20 -25.84 -0.73
N ILE A 51 -21.63 -24.60 -0.44
CA ILE A 51 -23.05 -24.24 -0.43
C ILE A 51 -23.68 -24.43 -1.82
N TYR A 52 -23.00 -23.96 -2.87
CA TYR A 52 -23.50 -24.06 -4.24
C TYR A 52 -23.55 -25.52 -4.76
N GLU A 53 -22.57 -26.33 -4.39
CA GLU A 53 -22.49 -27.76 -4.75
C GLU A 53 -23.37 -28.64 -3.86
N GLY A 54 -24.02 -28.09 -2.83
CA GLY A 54 -24.83 -28.87 -1.87
C GLY A 54 -24.00 -29.83 -1.01
N SER A 55 -22.70 -29.55 -0.82
CA SER A 55 -21.78 -30.38 -0.05
C SER A 55 -21.85 -30.06 1.44
N GLU A 56 -21.98 -31.10 2.27
CA GLU A 56 -21.90 -30.98 3.74
C GLU A 56 -20.47 -30.77 4.26
N PHE A 57 -19.47 -30.91 3.38
CA PHE A 57 -18.06 -30.79 3.71
C PHE A 57 -17.37 -29.76 2.82
N ILE A 58 -16.51 -28.96 3.45
CA ILE A 58 -15.56 -28.10 2.75
C ILE A 58 -14.24 -28.84 2.66
N ALA A 59 -13.81 -29.11 1.44
CA ALA A 59 -12.48 -29.62 1.14
C ALA A 59 -11.56 -28.45 0.79
N ILE A 60 -10.48 -28.28 1.56
CA ILE A 60 -9.36 -27.40 1.23
C ILE A 60 -8.13 -28.30 1.12
N GLN A 61 -7.73 -28.61 -0.12
CA GLN A 61 -6.67 -29.58 -0.38
C GLN A 61 -6.91 -30.91 0.36
N ASN A 62 -6.07 -31.23 1.35
CA ASN A 62 -6.13 -32.48 2.13
C ASN A 62 -6.99 -32.37 3.40
N ILE A 63 -7.54 -31.19 3.70
CA ILE A 63 -8.35 -30.96 4.90
C ILE A 63 -9.83 -31.01 4.51
N LYS A 64 -10.59 -31.90 5.15
CA LYS A 64 -12.05 -31.92 5.07
C LYS A 64 -12.64 -31.45 6.40
N LEU A 65 -13.46 -30.41 6.34
CA LEU A 65 -14.16 -29.87 7.52
C LEU A 65 -15.67 -29.88 7.28
N PRO A 66 -16.49 -30.20 8.30
CA PRO A 66 -17.93 -30.01 8.22
C PRO A 66 -18.28 -28.54 7.96
N LEU A 67 -19.31 -28.31 7.13
CA LEU A 67 -19.78 -26.98 6.73
C LEU A 67 -20.03 -26.05 7.93
N ILE A 68 -20.71 -26.57 8.95
CA ILE A 68 -21.05 -25.82 10.17
C ILE A 68 -19.79 -25.42 10.93
N THR A 69 -18.87 -26.37 11.16
CA THR A 69 -17.61 -26.11 11.87
C THR A 69 -16.78 -25.05 11.15
N TYR A 70 -16.66 -25.15 9.82
CA TYR A 70 -15.95 -24.17 9.03
C TYR A 70 -16.59 -22.78 9.09
N THR A 71 -17.92 -22.71 9.05
CA THR A 71 -18.67 -21.45 9.17
C THR A 71 -18.45 -20.79 10.53
N MET A 72 -18.43 -21.57 11.62
CA MET A 72 -18.11 -21.05 12.94
C MET A 72 -16.68 -20.52 13.02
N ILE A 73 -15.70 -21.25 12.46
CA ILE A 73 -14.31 -20.79 12.38
C ILE A 73 -14.22 -19.45 11.62
N LEU A 74 -14.90 -19.34 10.48
CA LEU A 74 -14.98 -18.09 9.72
C LEU A 74 -15.57 -16.94 10.56
N GLY A 75 -16.64 -17.21 11.33
CA GLY A 75 -17.23 -16.24 12.24
C GLY A 75 -16.23 -15.73 13.29
N VAL A 76 -15.45 -16.63 13.90
CA VAL A 76 -14.40 -16.28 14.84
C VAL A 76 -13.31 -15.44 14.17
N VAL A 77 -12.87 -15.83 12.97
CA VAL A 77 -11.88 -15.08 12.17
C VAL A 77 -12.37 -13.66 11.86
N LEU A 78 -13.66 -13.48 11.57
CA LEU A 78 -14.26 -12.16 11.35
C LEU A 78 -14.25 -11.29 12.61
N ILE A 79 -14.54 -11.85 13.78
CA ILE A 79 -14.49 -11.12 15.06
C ILE A 79 -13.05 -10.69 15.36
N ILE A 80 -12.07 -11.59 15.18
CA ILE A 80 -10.65 -11.28 15.37
C ILE A 80 -10.21 -10.17 14.40
N ARG A 81 -10.60 -10.26 13.13
CA ARG A 81 -10.37 -9.20 12.14
C ARG A 81 -10.94 -7.88 12.62
N PHE A 82 -12.20 -7.86 13.07
CA PHE A 82 -12.84 -6.63 13.52
C PHE A 82 -12.07 -5.99 14.68
N ALA A 83 -11.74 -6.77 15.71
CA ALA A 83 -11.00 -6.29 16.87
C ALA A 83 -9.61 -5.74 16.50
N LEU A 84 -8.84 -6.47 15.70
CA LEU A 84 -7.50 -6.02 15.27
C LEU A 84 -7.56 -4.86 14.27
N GLY A 85 -8.56 -4.83 13.39
CA GLY A 85 -8.81 -3.73 12.47
C GLY A 85 -9.13 -2.43 13.21
N TYR A 86 -10.04 -2.51 14.18
CA TYR A 86 -10.37 -1.39 15.06
C TYR A 86 -9.13 -0.90 15.82
N TYR A 87 -8.41 -1.81 16.47
CA TYR A 87 -7.23 -1.44 17.27
C TYR A 87 -6.11 -0.83 16.41
N SER A 88 -5.84 -1.39 15.22
CA SER A 88 -4.87 -0.87 14.26
C SER A 88 -5.20 0.56 13.82
N GLN A 89 -6.47 0.83 13.48
CA GLN A 89 -6.92 2.17 13.10
C GLN A 89 -6.84 3.15 14.26
N PHE A 90 -7.26 2.73 15.46
CA PHE A 90 -7.14 3.53 16.68
C PHE A 90 -5.68 3.87 17.00
N LEU A 91 -4.78 2.89 16.92
CA LEU A 91 -3.36 3.08 17.21
C LEU A 91 -2.72 4.09 16.26
N ASN A 92 -3.00 3.98 14.95
CA ASN A 92 -2.51 4.93 13.95
C ASN A 92 -3.08 6.35 14.20
N ALA A 93 -4.38 6.47 14.51
CA ALA A 93 -5.00 7.76 14.84
C ALA A 93 -4.40 8.37 16.12
N SER A 94 -4.23 7.56 17.17
CA SER A 94 -3.64 7.96 18.45
C SER A 94 -2.23 8.53 18.27
N ILE A 95 -1.36 7.84 17.52
CA ILE A 95 0.01 8.32 17.21
C ILE A 95 -0.04 9.71 16.57
N ARG A 96 -0.91 9.92 15.59
CA ARG A 96 -1.05 11.21 14.90
C ARG A 96 -1.54 12.31 15.85
N ILE A 97 -2.53 12.00 16.69
CA ILE A 97 -3.08 12.94 17.66
C ILE A 97 -2.02 13.31 18.70
N THR A 98 -1.29 12.33 19.25
CA THR A 98 -0.21 12.55 20.21
C THR A 98 0.87 13.46 19.64
N LEU A 99 1.32 13.20 18.40
CA LEU A 99 2.32 14.05 17.73
C LEU A 99 1.82 15.49 17.55
N LEU A 100 0.58 15.67 17.07
CA LEU A 100 0.02 17.00 16.85
C LEU A 100 -0.27 17.73 18.17
N SER A 101 -0.63 17.00 19.22
CA SER A 101 -0.84 17.55 20.56
C SER A 101 0.47 18.01 21.17
N ASP A 102 1.50 17.17 21.09
CA ASP A 102 2.85 17.47 21.60
C ASP A 102 3.44 18.72 20.93
N PHE A 103 3.32 18.79 19.60
CA PHE A 103 3.70 19.97 18.82
C PHE A 103 2.95 21.24 19.27
N ARG A 104 1.66 21.14 19.61
CA ARG A 104 0.86 22.29 20.06
C ARG A 104 1.18 22.74 21.47
N ALA A 105 1.60 21.80 22.33
CA ALA A 105 1.89 22.05 23.74
C ALA A 105 3.28 22.68 23.94
N HIS A 106 4.26 22.29 23.14
CA HIS A 106 5.66 22.67 23.35
C HIS A 106 6.19 23.77 22.40
N LYS A 107 5.42 24.19 21.39
CA LYS A 107 5.82 25.27 20.46
C LYS A 107 5.05 26.56 20.71
N SER A 108 5.74 27.69 20.59
CA SER A 108 5.15 29.02 20.73
C SER A 108 4.12 29.32 19.63
N ALA A 109 3.27 30.34 19.82
CA ALA A 109 2.24 30.68 18.83
C ALA A 109 2.81 31.06 17.45
N SER A 110 3.94 31.76 17.40
CA SER A 110 4.63 32.15 16.16
C SER A 110 5.25 30.94 15.45
N GLU A 111 5.95 30.07 16.18
CA GLU A 111 6.53 28.84 15.63
C GLU A 111 5.45 27.89 15.09
N ARG A 112 4.33 27.75 15.82
CA ARG A 112 3.20 26.93 15.36
C ARG A 112 2.67 27.42 14.03
N GLN A 113 2.50 28.73 13.85
CA GLN A 113 1.99 29.28 12.60
C GLN A 113 2.93 28.97 11.42
N ASN A 114 4.25 29.06 11.65
CA ASN A 114 5.26 28.86 10.61
C ASN A 114 5.50 27.37 10.30
N GLN A 115 5.42 26.48 11.30
CA GLN A 115 5.83 25.08 11.17
C GLN A 115 4.68 24.07 11.10
N LYS A 116 3.42 24.49 11.35
CA LYS A 116 2.24 23.60 11.37
C LYS A 116 2.05 22.82 10.08
N LEU A 117 2.27 23.44 8.92
CA LEU A 117 2.12 22.77 7.63
C LEU A 117 3.16 21.66 7.47
N ASP A 118 4.43 21.97 7.75
CA ASP A 118 5.55 21.06 7.57
C ASP A 118 5.49 19.88 8.57
N PHE A 119 5.16 20.17 9.83
CA PHE A 119 4.95 19.13 10.84
C PHE A 119 3.71 18.27 10.54
N GLY A 120 2.59 18.90 10.16
CA GLY A 120 1.37 18.17 9.78
C GLY A 120 1.57 17.23 8.60
N LYS A 121 2.32 17.65 7.59
CA LYS A 121 2.72 16.78 6.47
C LYS A 121 3.69 15.68 6.88
N SER A 122 4.59 15.92 7.84
CA SER A 122 5.46 14.88 8.40
C SER A 122 4.66 13.78 9.10
N VAL A 123 3.65 14.18 9.90
CA VAL A 123 2.70 13.25 10.54
C VAL A 123 1.88 12.49 9.49
N GLN A 124 1.46 13.15 8.40
CA GLN A 124 0.80 12.47 7.27
C GLN A 124 1.72 11.45 6.59
N GLY A 125 3.03 11.73 6.51
CA GLY A 125 4.02 10.77 6.03
C GLY A 125 4.04 9.47 6.85
N LEU A 126 3.97 9.56 8.18
CA LEU A 126 3.84 8.37 9.03
C LEU A 126 2.57 7.56 8.74
N ASN A 127 1.45 8.24 8.50
CA ASN A 127 0.21 7.58 8.13
C ASN A 127 0.36 6.79 6.82
N PHE A 128 1.00 7.37 5.80
CA PHE A 128 1.28 6.65 4.55
C PHE A 128 2.26 5.50 4.74
N LEU A 129 3.22 5.60 5.67
CA LEU A 129 4.11 4.49 6.01
C LEU A 129 3.32 3.32 6.62
N PHE A 130 2.43 3.58 7.58
CA PHE A 130 1.65 2.53 8.23
C PHE A 130 0.61 1.91 7.29
N ILE A 131 -0.12 2.73 6.54
CA ILE A 131 -1.05 2.22 5.51
C ILE A 131 -0.28 1.46 4.43
N GLY A 132 0.87 1.97 3.99
CA GLY A 132 1.72 1.27 3.03
C GLY A 132 2.17 -0.10 3.55
N TRP A 133 2.63 -0.16 4.79
CA TRP A 133 3.05 -1.41 5.43
C TRP A 133 1.90 -2.42 5.58
N SER A 134 0.69 -1.97 5.95
CA SER A 134 -0.49 -2.85 6.04
C SER A 134 -0.89 -3.46 4.70
N GLN A 135 -0.38 -2.95 3.58
CA GLN A 135 -0.61 -3.52 2.26
C GLN A 135 0.59 -4.32 1.75
N VAL A 136 1.83 -3.82 1.94
CA VAL A 136 3.03 -4.53 1.49
C VAL A 136 3.20 -5.86 2.22
N PHE A 137 3.09 -5.87 3.55
CA PHE A 137 3.31 -7.07 4.34
C PHE A 137 2.38 -8.24 3.94
N PRO A 138 1.04 -8.09 3.95
CA PRO A 138 0.17 -9.16 3.49
C PRO A 138 0.28 -9.41 1.99
N GLY A 139 0.55 -8.37 1.18
CA GLY A 139 0.75 -8.52 -0.25
C GLY A 139 1.89 -9.48 -0.60
N ILE A 140 3.03 -9.38 0.11
CA ILE A 140 4.15 -10.33 -0.01
C ILE A 140 3.69 -11.74 0.35
N ILE A 141 3.00 -11.89 1.49
CA ILE A 141 2.55 -13.19 1.99
C ILE A 141 1.58 -13.86 1.02
N TYR A 142 0.56 -13.15 0.54
CA TYR A 142 -0.42 -13.72 -0.39
C TYR A 142 0.17 -14.01 -1.77
N ALA A 143 1.03 -13.13 -2.30
CA ALA A 143 1.71 -13.42 -3.55
C ALA A 143 2.62 -14.65 -3.43
N ALA A 144 3.34 -14.80 -2.30
CA ALA A 144 4.17 -15.95 -2.03
C ALA A 144 3.33 -17.23 -1.88
N ILE A 145 2.27 -17.21 -1.09
CA ILE A 145 1.35 -18.35 -0.93
C ILE A 145 0.76 -18.73 -2.29
N GLY A 146 0.25 -17.78 -3.07
CA GLY A 146 -0.30 -18.06 -4.40
C GLY A 146 0.73 -18.69 -5.35
N THR A 147 1.99 -18.25 -5.28
CA THR A 147 3.08 -18.83 -6.08
C THR A 147 3.45 -20.24 -5.61
N ILE A 148 3.46 -20.49 -4.30
CA ILE A 148 3.74 -21.83 -3.76
C ILE A 148 2.61 -22.80 -4.13
N LEU A 149 1.36 -22.34 -4.06
CA LEU A 149 0.18 -23.14 -4.37
C LEU A 149 -0.01 -23.41 -5.87
N SER A 150 0.41 -22.47 -6.74
CA SER A 150 0.45 -22.68 -8.19
C SER A 150 1.73 -22.09 -8.79
N PRO A 151 2.84 -22.86 -8.80
CA PRO A 151 4.15 -22.37 -9.25
C PRO A 151 4.18 -21.86 -10.69
N VAL A 152 3.46 -22.54 -11.59
CA VAL A 152 3.43 -22.17 -13.01
C VAL A 152 2.64 -20.87 -13.22
N PHE A 153 1.45 -20.75 -12.62
CA PHE A 153 0.65 -19.51 -12.69
C PHE A 153 1.39 -18.34 -12.03
N GLY A 154 1.95 -18.54 -10.84
CA GLY A 154 2.74 -17.53 -10.13
C GLY A 154 3.97 -17.10 -10.94
N GLY A 155 4.70 -18.05 -11.50
CA GLY A 155 5.87 -17.79 -12.36
C GLY A 155 5.53 -16.96 -13.59
N ILE A 156 4.49 -17.34 -14.35
CA ILE A 156 4.01 -16.58 -15.51
C ILE A 156 3.63 -15.17 -15.10
N THR A 157 2.88 -15.03 -14.01
CA THR A 157 2.40 -13.71 -13.58
C THR A 157 3.54 -12.81 -13.11
N LEU A 158 4.49 -13.35 -12.34
CA LEU A 158 5.68 -12.61 -11.91
C LEU A 158 6.54 -12.17 -13.10
N LEU A 159 6.66 -13.00 -14.14
CA LEU A 159 7.39 -12.66 -15.36
C LEU A 159 6.71 -11.49 -16.11
N ILE A 160 5.38 -11.52 -16.24
CA ILE A 160 4.62 -10.41 -16.85
C ILE A 160 4.78 -9.12 -16.02
N VAL A 161 4.67 -9.20 -14.68
CA VAL A 161 4.90 -8.04 -13.79
C VAL A 161 6.33 -7.51 -13.92
N MET A 162 7.32 -8.39 -14.08
CA MET A 162 8.72 -8.00 -14.27
C MET A 162 8.91 -7.21 -15.56
N LEU A 163 8.26 -7.62 -16.66
CA LEU A 163 8.24 -6.85 -17.91
C LEU A 163 7.60 -5.47 -17.71
N TRP A 164 6.45 -5.42 -17.06
CA TRP A 164 5.77 -4.15 -16.77
C TRP A 164 6.54 -3.24 -15.81
N SER A 165 7.39 -3.81 -14.95
CA SER A 165 8.23 -3.04 -14.04
C SER A 165 9.19 -2.11 -14.79
N VAL A 166 9.61 -2.48 -16.02
CA VAL A 166 10.42 -1.61 -16.89
C VAL A 166 9.61 -0.39 -17.33
N CYS A 167 8.39 -0.61 -17.84
CA CYS A 167 7.48 0.47 -18.24
C CYS A 167 7.14 1.42 -17.08
N LEU A 168 6.88 0.87 -15.89
CA LEU A 168 6.62 1.65 -14.67
C LEU A 168 7.81 2.52 -14.30
N LYS A 169 9.04 2.00 -14.40
CA LYS A 169 10.26 2.79 -14.15
C LYS A 169 10.39 3.95 -15.13
N MET A 170 10.09 3.74 -16.42
CA MET A 170 10.14 4.80 -17.44
C MET A 170 9.12 5.91 -17.16
N VAL A 171 7.88 5.55 -16.85
CA VAL A 171 6.82 6.53 -16.53
C VAL A 171 7.14 7.26 -15.24
N LYS A 172 7.61 6.56 -14.20
CA LYS A 172 8.04 7.17 -12.94
C LYS A 172 9.19 8.15 -13.16
N SER A 173 10.18 7.80 -13.98
CA SER A 173 11.30 8.71 -14.30
C SER A 173 10.81 10.01 -14.95
N LYS A 174 9.84 9.94 -15.87
CA LYS A 174 9.23 11.14 -16.45
C LYS A 174 8.41 11.92 -15.44
N GLN A 175 7.61 11.26 -14.60
CA GLN A 175 6.84 11.91 -13.54
C GLN A 175 7.75 12.65 -12.55
N ASP A 176 8.83 12.02 -12.11
CA ASP A 176 9.81 12.60 -11.18
C ASP A 176 10.52 13.81 -11.83
N SER A 177 10.86 13.72 -13.13
CA SER A 177 11.43 14.86 -13.88
C SER A 177 10.50 16.07 -13.92
N TRP A 178 9.22 15.88 -14.20
CA TRP A 178 8.23 16.96 -14.19
C TRP A 178 7.94 17.49 -12.79
N SER A 179 7.91 16.62 -11.78
CA SER A 179 7.76 17.04 -10.38
C SER A 179 8.93 17.92 -9.92
N ASN A 180 10.16 17.60 -10.34
CA ASN A 180 11.33 18.41 -10.03
C ASN A 180 11.26 19.78 -10.71
N LYS A 181 10.80 19.83 -11.97
CA LYS A 181 10.58 21.11 -12.70
C LYS A 181 9.54 21.99 -12.01
N VAL A 182 8.44 21.41 -11.53
CA VAL A 182 7.45 22.15 -10.73
C VAL A 182 8.10 22.72 -9.47
N HIS A 183 8.95 21.94 -8.79
CA HIS A 183 9.58 22.40 -7.57
C HIS A 183 10.56 23.55 -7.83
N SER A 184 11.39 23.45 -8.87
CA SER A 184 12.31 24.53 -9.26
C SER A 184 11.58 25.80 -9.70
N SER A 185 10.52 25.68 -10.52
CA SER A 185 9.73 26.84 -10.95
C SER A 185 8.95 27.47 -9.80
N GLN A 186 8.54 26.68 -8.80
CA GLN A 186 7.86 27.22 -7.63
C GLN A 186 8.82 27.96 -6.68
N THR A 187 10.06 27.49 -6.54
CA THR A 187 11.10 28.23 -5.81
C THR A 187 11.46 29.55 -6.49
N ALA A 188 11.57 29.57 -7.82
CA ALA A 188 11.82 30.80 -8.58
C ALA A 188 10.67 31.84 -8.45
N LEU A 189 9.42 31.37 -8.41
CA LEU A 189 8.25 32.22 -8.16
C LEU A 189 8.22 32.82 -6.74
N GLU A 190 8.63 32.06 -5.73
CA GLU A 190 8.74 32.55 -4.35
C GLU A 190 9.86 33.60 -4.18
N GLU A 191 10.83 33.63 -5.10
CA GLU A 191 11.94 34.61 -5.15
C GLU A 191 11.59 35.90 -5.93
N GLY A 192 10.40 36.00 -6.54
CA GLY A 192 9.81 37.27 -6.99
C GLY A 192 9.73 37.54 -8.49
N ASP A 193 10.01 36.58 -9.39
CA ASP A 193 9.89 36.80 -10.83
C ASP A 193 8.48 36.46 -11.39
N SER A 194 7.69 37.50 -11.65
CA SER A 194 6.31 37.37 -12.15
C SER A 194 6.20 36.79 -13.58
N LYS A 195 7.30 36.70 -14.33
CA LYS A 195 7.34 36.07 -15.67
C LYS A 195 7.35 34.54 -15.63
N ASP A 196 7.54 33.93 -14.46
CA ASP A 196 7.64 32.46 -14.28
C ASP A 196 6.30 31.76 -14.01
N VAL A 197 5.18 32.49 -13.97
CA VAL A 197 3.85 31.91 -13.68
C VAL A 197 3.42 30.95 -14.79
N ASP A 198 3.67 31.28 -16.06
CA ASP A 198 3.32 30.41 -17.20
C ASP A 198 4.22 29.16 -17.25
N LEU A 199 5.52 29.31 -16.98
CA LEU A 199 6.47 28.19 -16.86
C LEU A 199 6.11 27.23 -15.71
N TRP A 200 5.67 27.77 -14.57
CA TRP A 200 5.16 26.98 -13.45
C TRP A 200 3.85 26.27 -13.81
N LYS A 201 2.93 26.97 -14.48
CA LYS A 201 1.65 26.41 -14.93
C LYS A 201 1.86 25.27 -15.93
N ASP A 202 2.73 25.42 -16.91
CA ASP A 202 3.08 24.37 -17.88
C ASP A 202 3.76 23.18 -17.20
N SER A 203 4.67 23.45 -16.25
CA SER A 203 5.30 22.39 -15.45
C SER A 203 4.27 21.64 -14.60
N LYS A 204 3.29 22.34 -14.02
CA LYS A 204 2.16 21.76 -13.27
C LYS A 204 1.27 20.91 -14.16
N PHE A 205 0.94 21.36 -15.36
CA PHE A 205 0.17 20.57 -16.33
C PHE A 205 0.94 19.33 -16.78
N GLY A 206 2.24 19.45 -17.04
CA GLY A 206 3.12 18.31 -17.34
C GLY A 206 3.14 17.29 -16.21
N ALA A 207 3.31 17.74 -14.96
CA ALA A 207 3.27 16.87 -13.79
C ALA A 207 1.89 16.20 -13.61
N ALA A 208 0.80 16.95 -13.77
CA ALA A 208 -0.56 16.42 -13.68
C ALA A 208 -0.87 15.39 -14.77
N LYS A 209 -0.41 15.63 -16.01
CA LYS A 209 -0.53 14.68 -17.13
C LYS A 209 0.18 13.37 -16.81
N TRP A 210 1.44 13.44 -16.37
CA TRP A 210 2.21 12.24 -16.04
C TRP A 210 1.71 11.53 -14.78
N ASP A 211 1.13 12.25 -13.81
CA ASP A 211 0.45 11.64 -12.67
C ASP A 211 -0.81 10.88 -13.11
N SER A 212 -1.61 11.46 -14.01
CA SER A 212 -2.77 10.79 -14.61
C SER A 212 -2.37 9.56 -15.43
N VAL A 213 -1.31 9.65 -16.24
CA VAL A 213 -0.78 8.50 -16.99
C VAL A 213 -0.29 7.42 -16.03
N ASN A 214 0.46 7.77 -14.98
CA ASN A 214 0.94 6.80 -14.00
C ASN A 214 -0.22 6.13 -13.25
N LYS A 215 -1.33 6.83 -12.96
CA LYS A 215 -2.54 6.23 -12.37
C LYS A 215 -3.22 5.25 -13.34
N ASN A 216 -3.51 5.66 -14.57
CA ASN A 216 -4.22 4.81 -15.53
C ASN A 216 -3.37 3.62 -16.02
N LEU A 217 -2.08 3.83 -16.28
CA LEU A 217 -1.14 2.76 -16.63
C LEU A 217 -1.12 1.68 -15.54
N ARG A 218 -1.29 2.08 -14.29
CA ARG A 218 -1.30 1.15 -13.17
C ARG A 218 -2.48 0.17 -13.27
N GLU A 219 -3.69 0.66 -13.54
CA GLU A 219 -4.87 -0.19 -13.72
C GLU A 219 -4.73 -1.09 -14.95
N LEU A 220 -4.21 -0.53 -16.06
CA LEU A 220 -3.93 -1.29 -17.28
C LEU A 220 -2.98 -2.46 -17.00
N ILE A 221 -1.89 -2.23 -16.27
CA ILE A 221 -0.91 -3.26 -15.92
C ILE A 221 -1.57 -4.38 -15.13
N VAL A 222 -2.35 -4.04 -14.10
CA VAL A 222 -3.00 -5.03 -13.24
C VAL A 222 -3.98 -5.89 -14.04
N ILE A 223 -4.86 -5.25 -14.83
CA ILE A 223 -5.88 -5.95 -15.61
C ILE A 223 -5.26 -6.77 -16.74
N SER A 224 -4.31 -6.21 -17.49
CA SER A 224 -3.63 -6.93 -18.58
C SER A 224 -2.82 -8.11 -18.08
N THR A 225 -2.07 -7.95 -16.97
CA THR A 225 -1.31 -9.03 -16.33
C THR A 225 -2.22 -10.19 -15.93
N LEU A 226 -3.36 -9.87 -15.34
CA LEU A 226 -4.37 -10.86 -14.97
C LEU A 226 -4.90 -11.62 -16.20
N ILE A 227 -5.38 -10.90 -17.22
CA ILE A 227 -5.96 -11.51 -18.41
C ILE A 227 -4.93 -12.40 -19.12
N THR A 228 -3.72 -11.89 -19.35
CA THR A 228 -2.67 -12.63 -20.04
C THR A 228 -2.23 -13.86 -19.23
N SER A 229 -2.05 -13.73 -17.92
CA SER A 229 -1.65 -14.87 -17.08
C SER A 229 -2.71 -15.97 -17.05
N LEU A 230 -3.99 -15.59 -16.96
CA LEU A 230 -5.11 -16.54 -17.02
C LEU A 230 -5.19 -17.25 -18.38
N MET A 231 -5.09 -16.51 -19.48
CA MET A 231 -5.17 -17.08 -20.82
C MET A 231 -4.01 -18.07 -21.09
N ILE A 232 -2.78 -17.70 -20.72
CA ILE A 232 -1.63 -18.61 -20.87
C ILE A 232 -1.84 -19.86 -19.99
N SER A 233 -2.26 -19.68 -18.74
CA SER A 233 -2.44 -20.79 -17.81
C SER A 233 -3.60 -21.71 -18.18
N TYR A 234 -4.65 -21.18 -18.82
CA TYR A 234 -5.73 -21.94 -19.42
C TYR A 234 -5.22 -22.80 -20.58
N HIS A 235 -4.45 -22.22 -21.51
CA HIS A 235 -3.89 -22.97 -22.64
C HIS A 235 -2.88 -24.05 -22.20
N LEU A 236 -2.22 -23.87 -21.06
CA LEU A 236 -1.31 -24.84 -20.48
C LEU A 236 -2.02 -25.92 -19.61
N ASN A 237 -3.36 -25.88 -19.47
CA ASN A 237 -4.13 -26.76 -18.58
C ASN A 237 -3.63 -26.78 -17.13
N VAL A 238 -3.06 -25.66 -16.65
CA VAL A 238 -2.50 -25.53 -15.29
C VAL A 238 -3.58 -25.23 -14.25
N LEU A 239 -4.69 -24.63 -14.68
CA LEU A 239 -5.79 -24.21 -13.82
C LEU A 239 -6.96 -25.20 -13.93
N THR A 240 -6.96 -26.26 -13.13
CA THR A 240 -8.06 -27.23 -13.09
C THR A 240 -8.83 -27.16 -11.77
N GLY A 241 -10.16 -26.95 -11.84
CA GLY A 241 -11.07 -26.99 -10.70
C GLY A 241 -11.17 -25.69 -9.90
N MET A 242 -12.06 -25.65 -8.90
CA MET A 242 -12.32 -24.46 -8.05
C MET A 242 -11.16 -24.12 -7.11
N ASP A 243 -10.29 -25.08 -6.78
CA ASP A 243 -9.09 -24.84 -5.97
C ASP A 243 -8.11 -23.93 -6.72
N SER A 244 -8.10 -24.02 -8.06
CA SER A 244 -7.33 -23.11 -8.92
C SER A 244 -7.86 -21.67 -8.85
N LEU A 245 -9.19 -21.46 -8.76
CA LEU A 245 -9.79 -20.14 -8.65
C LEU A 245 -9.46 -19.49 -7.30
N PHE A 246 -9.48 -20.26 -6.22
CA PHE A 246 -9.02 -19.79 -4.91
C PHE A 246 -7.58 -19.31 -4.95
N ILE A 247 -6.67 -20.08 -5.57
CA ILE A 247 -5.25 -19.71 -5.70
C ILE A 247 -5.07 -18.44 -6.53
N VAL A 248 -5.78 -18.33 -7.66
CA VAL A 248 -5.79 -17.13 -8.50
C VAL A 248 -6.23 -15.91 -7.69
N VAL A 249 -7.33 -16.01 -6.94
CA VAL A 249 -7.84 -14.87 -6.14
C VAL A 249 -6.86 -14.48 -5.03
N ILE A 250 -6.24 -15.44 -4.33
CA ILE A 250 -5.17 -15.16 -3.36
C ILE A 250 -4.06 -14.35 -4.02
N PHE A 251 -3.56 -14.83 -5.15
CA PHE A 251 -2.42 -14.24 -5.83
C PHE A 251 -2.72 -12.81 -6.30
N LEU A 252 -3.89 -12.61 -6.93
CA LEU A 252 -4.30 -11.29 -7.41
C LEU A 252 -4.51 -10.29 -6.29
N ARG A 253 -5.09 -10.75 -5.20
CA ARG A 253 -5.26 -9.92 -4.02
C ARG A 253 -3.90 -9.53 -3.42
N GLY A 254 -2.93 -10.45 -3.40
CA GLY A 254 -1.55 -10.16 -3.04
C GLY A 254 -0.93 -9.07 -3.92
N LEU A 255 -1.03 -9.20 -5.25
CA LEU A 255 -0.54 -8.18 -6.19
C LEU A 255 -1.22 -6.82 -5.99
N GLN A 256 -2.54 -6.79 -5.82
CA GLN A 256 -3.29 -5.56 -5.58
C GLN A 256 -2.82 -4.85 -4.31
N GLN A 257 -2.55 -5.59 -3.23
CA GLN A 257 -2.03 -5.04 -1.99
C GLN A 257 -0.59 -4.53 -2.16
N LEU A 258 0.31 -5.31 -2.78
CA LEU A 258 1.69 -4.86 -3.08
C LEU A 258 1.70 -3.55 -3.85
N PHE A 259 0.79 -3.44 -4.80
CA PHE A 259 0.67 -2.28 -5.64
C PHE A 259 0.08 -1.06 -4.94
N THR A 260 -0.88 -1.27 -4.05
CA THR A 260 -1.38 -0.22 -3.14
C THR A 260 -0.25 0.25 -2.22
N GLY A 261 0.56 -0.68 -1.70
CA GLY A 261 1.78 -0.38 -0.96
C GLY A 261 2.76 0.46 -1.76
N TYR A 262 2.93 0.17 -3.05
CA TYR A 262 3.72 1.00 -3.96
C TYR A 262 3.15 2.43 -4.11
N ILE A 263 1.82 2.61 -4.22
CA ILE A 263 1.19 3.97 -4.22
C ILE A 263 1.55 4.72 -2.95
N MET A 264 1.36 4.08 -1.79
CA MET A 264 1.64 4.70 -0.49
C MET A 264 3.12 5.08 -0.37
N SER A 265 4.04 4.26 -0.92
CA SER A 265 5.46 4.60 -0.98
C SER A 265 5.75 5.82 -1.86
N GLN A 266 5.00 6.02 -2.96
CA GLN A 266 5.13 7.21 -3.81
C GLN A 266 4.61 8.46 -3.08
N GLN A 267 3.47 8.35 -2.40
CA GLN A 267 2.92 9.42 -1.57
C GLN A 267 3.84 9.77 -0.40
N LEU A 268 4.52 8.78 0.19
CA LEU A 268 5.55 9.03 1.20
C LEU A 268 6.76 9.74 0.60
N SER A 269 7.19 9.33 -0.60
CA SER A 269 8.33 9.93 -1.30
C SER A 269 8.09 11.40 -1.64
N SER A 270 6.86 11.80 -1.99
CA SER A 270 6.53 13.21 -2.27
C SER A 270 6.57 14.08 -1.00
N LEU A 271 6.51 13.46 0.19
CA LEU A 271 6.63 14.15 1.48
C LEU A 271 8.06 14.18 2.04
N LYS A 272 9.07 13.75 1.27
CA LYS A 272 10.47 13.68 1.71
C LYS A 272 11.00 15.01 2.24
N SER A 273 10.74 16.13 1.55
CA SER A 273 11.20 17.46 1.99
C SER A 273 10.60 17.86 3.33
N PHE A 274 9.31 17.59 3.54
CA PHE A 274 8.61 17.84 4.80
C PHE A 274 9.16 16.98 5.93
N LEU A 275 9.43 15.68 5.68
CA LEU A 275 10.03 14.79 6.68
C LEU A 275 11.43 15.25 7.13
N ILE A 276 12.24 15.81 6.22
CA ILE A 276 13.54 16.39 6.58
C ILE A 276 13.33 17.61 7.49
N LYS A 277 12.40 18.50 7.16
CA LYS A 277 12.06 19.65 8.00
C LYS A 277 11.45 19.23 9.35
N GLY A 278 10.62 18.19 9.37
CA GLY A 278 10.07 17.60 10.60
C GLY A 278 11.13 17.02 11.52
N LEU A 279 12.31 16.65 11.00
CA LEU A 279 13.48 16.29 11.80
C LEU A 279 14.30 17.50 12.28
N THR A 280 13.89 18.73 12.00
CA THR A 280 14.55 19.95 12.49
C THR A 280 13.64 20.80 13.38
N ILE A 281 12.36 20.43 13.43
CA ILE A 281 11.33 20.98 14.32
C ILE A 281 11.39 20.25 15.66
#